data_AF-A0A0S4UEV8-F1
#
_entry.id   AF-A0A0S4UEV8-F1
#
_cell.length_a   1.000
_cell.length_b   1.000
_cell.length_c   1.000
_cell.angle_alpha   90.00
_cell.angle_beta   90.00
_cell.angle_gamma   90.00
#
_symmetry.space_group_name_H-M   'P 1'
#
loop_
_entity.id
_entity.type
_entity.pdbx_description
1 polymer ?
#
loop_
_entity_poly.entity_id
_entity_poly.type
_entity_poly.pdbx_seq_one_letter_code
_entity_poly.pdbx_strand_id
1 'polypeptide(L)'
;MRLASSTAGSQLNLGYVVSHGPTGGERGDWRGTGAELRTDAWAVVRAGSGLLLSTTVRAQAGGTLLDMHEARGQLTAAQRTAQRLSDAAASQQALPLSANAAFDPLTQAIDPAQDGHYPSSVNGQDATQPNRAPVDKFAQPLLVTESPASIALASQATTTVYAGRHLHGTAQGDWHLAAGNVVAAAAARGVSLFAQRNGLRAIAEGGPVSIQAHTDALAVLADQAVTVTSSTESIEILAQRNIVLRGGDSVIRMEGSAITFETIKLSVKGAGHPLIGPGGQPAELPALPSSANQPNWIAMSLLGYEGQPMRNIQYELAFADGTKRTGRLNGSAEQREEAVPWGEATLTYKNNPAAKDVARPTLDDLLAATEPLIREEEAKPSSDKTNITTV
;
A
#
# COMPACT_ATOMS: atom_id res chain seq x y z
N MET A 1 69.89 10.14 -21.38
CA MET A 1 70.49 8.81 -21.14
C MET A 1 69.45 7.74 -21.44
N ARG A 2 69.83 6.60 -22.00
CA ARG A 2 68.95 5.46 -22.28
C ARG A 2 69.62 4.17 -21.84
N LEU A 3 68.90 3.35 -21.07
CA LEU A 3 69.25 1.97 -20.75
C LEU A 3 68.15 1.08 -21.31
N ALA A 4 68.49 0.17 -22.23
CA ALA A 4 67.50 -0.59 -22.99
C ALA A 4 67.89 -2.05 -23.17
N SER A 5 66.88 -2.92 -23.19
CA SER A 5 66.97 -4.32 -23.63
C SER A 5 65.97 -4.55 -24.77
N SER A 6 66.35 -5.34 -25.78
CA SER A 6 65.48 -5.69 -26.91
C SER A 6 64.31 -6.58 -26.48
N THR A 7 64.50 -7.41 -25.45
CA THR A 7 63.43 -8.27 -24.91
C THR A 7 62.29 -7.42 -24.34
N ALA A 8 61.10 -7.62 -24.90
CA ALA A 8 59.89 -6.84 -24.62
C ALA A 8 60.07 -5.31 -24.75
N GLY A 9 61.07 -4.87 -25.52
CA GLY A 9 61.39 -3.44 -25.69
C GLY A 9 61.52 -2.68 -24.37
N SER A 10 62.13 -3.29 -23.35
CA SER A 10 62.19 -2.78 -21.98
C SER A 10 63.25 -1.68 -21.84
N GLN A 11 62.88 -0.50 -21.34
CA GLN A 11 63.74 0.69 -21.34
C GLN A 11 63.54 1.58 -20.11
N LEU A 12 64.64 2.17 -19.63
CA LEU A 12 64.67 3.37 -18.80
C LEU A 12 65.26 4.52 -19.63
N ASN A 13 64.45 5.56 -19.87
CA ASN A 13 64.84 6.76 -20.60
C ASN A 13 64.85 7.96 -19.65
N LEU A 14 65.92 8.77 -19.66
CA LEU A 14 66.11 9.93 -18.79
C LEU A 14 66.53 11.17 -19.59
N GLY A 15 65.89 12.31 -19.32
CA GLY A 15 66.13 13.59 -19.98
C GLY A 15 65.31 13.75 -21.26
N TYR A 16 65.95 14.13 -22.35
CA TYR A 16 65.30 14.33 -23.65
C TYR A 16 65.06 12.98 -24.36
N VAL A 17 63.81 12.51 -24.39
CA VAL A 17 63.42 11.19 -24.90
C VAL A 17 63.00 11.29 -26.36
N VAL A 18 63.61 10.46 -27.21
CA VAL A 18 63.30 10.35 -28.66
C VAL A 18 62.97 8.91 -29.02
N SER A 19 62.20 8.71 -30.09
CA SER A 19 62.05 7.39 -30.70
C SER A 19 63.36 6.95 -31.35
N HIS A 20 63.57 5.64 -31.46
CA HIS A 20 64.75 5.06 -32.07
C HIS A 20 64.32 4.02 -33.08
N GLY A 21 65.00 3.96 -34.23
CA GLY A 21 64.74 2.97 -35.27
C GLY A 21 64.95 1.51 -34.79
N PRO A 22 64.35 0.51 -35.48
CA PRO A 22 64.36 -0.90 -35.07
C PRO A 22 65.76 -1.50 -34.91
N THR A 23 66.74 -1.00 -35.67
CA THR A 23 68.11 -1.53 -35.76
C THR A 23 69.14 -0.69 -35.00
N GLY A 24 68.72 0.31 -34.22
CA GLY A 24 69.58 1.07 -33.30
C GLY A 24 70.60 1.97 -33.99
N GLY A 25 70.28 3.25 -34.14
CA GLY A 25 71.20 4.26 -34.71
C GLY A 25 70.50 5.50 -35.23
N GLU A 26 69.23 5.36 -35.60
CA GLU A 26 68.40 6.48 -36.09
C GLU A 26 67.75 7.23 -34.92
N ARG A 27 67.92 8.55 -34.92
CA ARG A 27 67.20 9.48 -34.04
C ARG A 27 65.83 9.77 -34.66
N GLY A 28 64.77 9.30 -34.04
CA GLY A 28 63.41 9.59 -34.49
C GLY A 28 62.76 10.76 -33.74
N ASP A 29 61.43 10.82 -33.81
CA ASP A 29 60.59 11.86 -33.23
C ASP A 29 60.81 12.06 -31.73
N TRP A 30 60.67 13.30 -31.29
CA TRP A 30 60.69 13.63 -29.87
C TRP A 30 59.44 13.10 -29.17
N ARG A 31 59.64 12.37 -28.07
CA ARG A 31 58.58 11.71 -27.29
C ARG A 31 58.30 12.40 -25.95
N GLY A 32 59.14 13.35 -25.55
CA GLY A 32 58.99 14.10 -24.30
C GLY A 32 60.30 14.32 -23.55
N THR A 33 60.21 15.01 -22.42
CA THR A 33 61.35 15.25 -21.51
C THR A 33 60.96 14.80 -20.11
N GLY A 34 61.79 13.97 -19.48
CA GLY A 34 61.54 13.46 -18.13
C GLY A 34 62.19 12.11 -17.89
N ALA A 35 61.52 11.26 -17.12
CA ALA A 35 61.89 9.86 -16.92
C ALA A 35 60.76 8.96 -17.43
N GLU A 36 61.10 7.95 -18.23
CA GLU A 36 60.16 6.93 -18.71
C GLU A 36 60.72 5.54 -18.36
N LEU A 37 59.92 4.74 -17.66
CA LEU A 37 60.08 3.30 -17.58
C LEU A 37 59.02 2.66 -18.46
N ARG A 38 59.44 1.92 -19.51
CA ARG A 38 58.52 1.21 -20.41
C ARG A 38 58.93 -0.25 -20.60
N THR A 39 57.94 -1.11 -20.79
CA THR A 39 58.11 -2.50 -21.22
C THR A 39 56.80 -2.98 -21.83
N ASP A 40 56.87 -3.86 -22.81
CA ASP A 40 55.69 -4.53 -23.38
C ASP A 40 55.32 -5.80 -22.58
N ALA A 41 56.09 -6.12 -21.53
CA ALA A 41 55.84 -7.19 -20.57
C ALA A 41 55.38 -6.62 -19.21
N TRP A 42 55.58 -7.36 -18.11
CA TRP A 42 55.23 -6.90 -16.77
C TRP A 42 56.24 -5.87 -16.24
N ALA A 43 55.73 -4.83 -15.59
CA ALA A 43 56.51 -3.95 -14.72
C ALA A 43 56.12 -4.19 -13.27
N VAL A 44 57.10 -4.42 -12.40
CA VAL A 44 56.88 -4.61 -10.96
C VAL A 44 57.69 -3.56 -10.20
N VAL A 45 57.00 -2.69 -9.47
CA VAL A 45 57.61 -1.79 -8.48
C VAL A 45 57.29 -2.32 -7.10
N ARG A 46 58.30 -2.80 -6.38
CA ARG A 46 58.16 -3.32 -5.02
C ARG A 46 59.09 -2.56 -4.09
N ALA A 47 58.52 -1.84 -3.13
CA ALA A 47 59.26 -1.08 -2.14
C ALA A 47 58.88 -1.57 -0.73
N GLY A 48 59.77 -2.38 -0.13
CA GLY A 48 59.52 -3.02 1.17
C GLY A 48 59.40 -2.04 2.34
N SER A 49 59.95 -0.83 2.19
CA SER A 49 59.86 0.26 3.17
C SER A 49 58.78 1.29 2.82
N GLY A 50 57.99 1.06 1.76
CA GLY A 50 56.97 2.00 1.27
C GLY A 50 57.33 2.74 -0.02
N LEU A 51 56.35 3.38 -0.64
CA LEU A 51 56.41 4.05 -1.94
C LEU A 51 55.69 5.41 -1.87
N LEU A 52 56.37 6.47 -2.30
CA LEU A 52 55.79 7.80 -2.52
C LEU A 52 55.62 8.02 -4.03
N LEU A 53 54.40 8.28 -4.47
CA LEU A 53 54.07 8.69 -5.83
C LEU A 53 53.57 10.14 -5.79
N SER A 54 54.40 11.07 -6.26
CA SER A 54 54.17 12.50 -6.11
C SER A 54 54.36 13.24 -7.43
N THR A 55 53.54 14.26 -7.65
CA THR A 55 53.74 15.28 -8.69
C THR A 55 54.15 16.63 -8.10
N THR A 56 54.42 16.69 -6.80
CA THR A 56 54.97 17.86 -6.13
C THR A 56 56.44 18.02 -6.47
N VAL A 57 56.83 19.24 -6.85
CA VAL A 57 58.18 19.51 -7.34
C VAL A 57 59.21 19.56 -6.20
N ARG A 58 60.37 18.95 -6.45
CA ARG A 58 61.61 19.13 -5.67
C ARG A 58 62.70 19.63 -6.62
N ALA A 59 62.73 20.95 -6.84
CA ALA A 59 63.69 21.56 -7.76
C ALA A 59 65.12 21.23 -7.34
N GLN A 60 65.95 20.78 -8.29
CA GLN A 60 67.33 20.35 -8.05
C GLN A 60 67.46 19.25 -6.97
N ALA A 61 66.42 18.43 -6.79
CA ALA A 61 66.35 17.44 -5.71
C ALA A 61 66.60 18.04 -4.31
N GLY A 62 66.17 19.28 -4.10
CA GLY A 62 66.21 19.91 -2.78
C GLY A 62 65.26 19.21 -1.79
N GLY A 63 65.70 19.08 -0.54
CA GLY A 63 64.99 18.32 0.50
C GLY A 63 65.48 16.88 0.62
N THR A 64 64.79 16.09 1.44
CA THR A 64 65.07 14.65 1.59
C THR A 64 64.29 13.85 0.53
N LEU A 65 64.70 12.60 0.28
CA LEU A 65 64.04 11.73 -0.72
C LEU A 65 62.56 11.49 -0.44
N LEU A 66 62.16 11.51 0.83
CA LEU A 66 60.78 11.32 1.29
C LEU A 66 60.24 12.58 1.99
N ASP A 67 60.68 13.76 1.58
CA ASP A 67 60.07 15.01 2.04
C ASP A 67 58.61 15.04 1.59
N MET A 68 57.70 14.89 2.56
CA MET A 68 56.25 14.78 2.37
C MET A 68 55.49 15.93 3.03
N HIS A 69 56.10 17.11 3.13
CA HIS A 69 55.48 18.26 3.81
C HIS A 69 54.05 18.56 3.31
N GLU A 70 53.84 18.60 1.99
CA GLU A 70 52.56 18.89 1.36
C GLU A 70 51.54 17.77 1.61
N ALA A 71 51.94 16.50 1.44
CA ALA A 71 51.07 15.34 1.69
C ALA A 71 50.61 15.28 3.15
N ARG A 72 51.51 15.56 4.11
CA ARG A 72 51.17 15.65 5.54
C ARG A 72 50.17 16.76 5.82
N GLY A 73 50.34 17.93 5.20
CA GLY A 73 49.39 19.03 5.29
C GLY A 73 48.00 18.65 4.76
N GLN A 74 47.95 17.98 3.60
CA GLN A 74 46.71 17.48 3.01
C GLN A 74 46.01 16.44 3.90
N LEU A 75 46.74 15.46 4.45
CA LEU A 75 46.19 14.45 5.37
C LEU A 75 45.67 15.08 6.66
N THR A 76 46.40 16.04 7.24
CA THR A 76 45.96 16.79 8.42
C THR A 76 44.66 17.55 8.13
N ALA A 77 44.56 18.18 6.96
CA ALA A 77 43.38 18.93 6.56
C ALA A 77 42.17 18.01 6.32
N ALA A 78 42.39 16.82 5.75
CA ALA A 78 41.36 15.77 5.61
C ALA A 78 40.88 15.27 6.97
N GLN A 79 41.80 14.93 7.89
CA GLN A 79 41.47 14.48 9.24
C GLN A 79 40.63 15.51 9.99
N ARG A 80 41.01 16.79 9.96
CA ARG A 80 40.25 17.87 10.61
C ARG A 80 38.85 18.02 10.04
N THR A 81 38.67 17.87 8.74
CA THR A 81 37.33 17.91 8.12
C THR A 81 36.50 16.72 8.54
N ALA A 82 37.06 15.51 8.48
CA ALA A 82 36.35 14.29 8.87
C ALA A 82 35.98 14.30 10.37
N GLN A 83 36.85 14.82 11.24
CA GLN A 83 36.57 14.92 12.68
C GLN A 83 35.41 15.89 12.96
N ARG A 84 35.44 17.09 12.37
CA ARG A 84 34.34 18.07 12.55
C ARG A 84 33.00 17.51 12.08
N LEU A 85 32.97 16.80 10.95
CA LEU A 85 31.74 16.18 10.45
C LEU A 85 31.27 15.04 11.35
N SER A 86 32.19 14.23 11.87
CA SER A 86 31.89 13.16 12.82
C SER A 86 31.31 13.69 14.12
N ASP A 87 31.90 14.75 14.68
CA ASP A 87 31.43 15.37 15.92
C ASP A 87 30.03 15.97 15.74
N ALA A 88 29.81 16.66 14.61
CA ALA A 88 28.50 17.21 14.27
C ALA A 88 27.44 16.10 14.11
N ALA A 89 27.76 15.02 13.40
CA ALA A 89 26.88 13.87 13.23
C ALA A 89 26.52 13.22 14.58
N ALA A 90 27.53 12.96 15.42
CA ALA A 90 27.33 12.36 16.74
C ALA A 90 26.46 13.23 17.65
N SER A 91 26.60 14.56 17.59
CA SER A 91 25.76 15.49 18.34
C SER A 91 24.28 15.43 17.96
N GLN A 92 23.96 14.91 16.77
CA GLN A 92 22.61 14.74 16.24
C GLN A 92 22.18 13.26 16.19
N GLN A 93 22.81 12.41 17.02
CA GLN A 93 22.51 10.98 17.14
C GLN A 93 22.77 10.13 15.88
N ALA A 94 23.40 10.71 14.84
CA ALA A 94 23.86 9.95 13.69
C ALA A 94 25.13 9.15 14.05
N LEU A 95 25.40 8.06 13.30
CA LEU A 95 26.60 7.25 13.54
C LEU A 95 27.87 8.06 13.25
N PRO A 96 28.89 8.04 14.13
CA PRO A 96 30.15 8.75 13.91
C PRO A 96 31.02 8.08 12.85
N LEU A 97 31.95 8.85 12.28
CA LEU A 97 32.96 8.34 11.35
C LEU A 97 34.09 7.65 12.13
N SER A 98 33.82 6.46 12.66
CA SER A 98 34.75 5.71 13.51
C SER A 98 36.14 5.44 12.90
N ALA A 99 36.24 5.43 11.56
CA ALA A 99 37.49 5.26 10.84
C ALA A 99 38.41 6.50 10.89
N ASN A 100 37.98 7.64 11.47
CA ASN A 100 38.84 8.79 11.74
C ASN A 100 40.07 8.41 12.57
N ALA A 101 39.95 7.42 13.46
CA ALA A 101 41.06 6.91 14.27
C ALA A 101 42.22 6.32 13.43
N ALA A 102 42.01 6.06 12.13
CA ALA A 102 43.06 5.59 11.24
C ALA A 102 44.06 6.69 10.82
N PHE A 103 43.72 7.98 10.98
CA PHE A 103 44.61 9.08 10.59
C PHE A 103 45.80 9.27 11.52
N ASP A 104 45.64 9.06 12.83
CA ASP A 104 46.71 9.29 13.81
C ASP A 104 47.94 8.39 13.57
N PRO A 105 47.83 7.05 13.51
CA PRO A 105 48.98 6.20 13.23
C PRO A 105 49.55 6.42 11.82
N LEU A 106 48.73 6.81 10.85
CA LEU A 106 49.20 7.18 9.51
C LEU A 106 50.08 8.44 9.57
N THR A 107 49.61 9.49 10.25
CA THR A 107 50.31 10.77 10.36
C THR A 107 51.61 10.61 11.15
N GLN A 108 51.61 9.86 12.25
CA GLN A 108 52.82 9.55 13.03
C GLN A 108 53.86 8.82 12.18
N ALA A 109 53.44 7.86 11.36
CA ALA A 109 54.33 7.05 10.55
C ALA A 109 55.03 7.80 9.40
N ILE A 110 54.56 9.01 9.06
CA ILE A 110 55.12 9.85 7.99
C ILE A 110 55.73 11.16 8.52
N ASP A 111 55.67 11.42 9.82
CA ASP A 111 56.17 12.64 10.43
C ASP A 111 57.62 12.45 10.93
N PRO A 112 58.62 13.16 10.37
CA PRO A 112 60.01 13.09 10.84
C PRO A 112 60.22 13.60 12.26
N ALA A 113 59.27 14.35 12.85
CA ALA A 113 59.28 14.71 14.26
C ALA A 113 58.72 13.61 15.18
N GLN A 114 58.16 12.53 14.59
CA GLN A 114 57.64 11.34 15.28
C GLN A 114 58.37 10.11 14.73
N ASP A 115 57.67 9.07 14.27
CA ASP A 115 58.28 7.80 13.85
C ASP A 115 58.84 7.82 12.42
N GLY A 116 58.48 8.84 11.64
CA GLY A 116 58.81 8.98 10.21
C GLY A 116 60.23 9.47 9.90
N HIS A 117 61.23 9.09 10.70
CA HIS A 117 62.64 9.48 10.46
C HIS A 117 63.63 8.32 10.56
N TYR A 118 64.75 8.44 9.84
CA TYR A 118 65.89 7.55 10.04
C TYR A 118 66.52 7.78 11.42
N PRO A 119 67.09 6.73 12.05
CA PRO A 119 67.99 6.95 13.19
C PRO A 119 69.13 7.89 12.78
N SER A 120 69.72 8.61 13.73
CA SER A 120 70.79 9.58 13.47
C SER A 120 72.03 9.00 12.79
N SER A 121 72.18 7.67 12.79
CA SER A 121 73.17 6.97 12.00
C SER A 121 72.59 5.74 11.31
N VAL A 122 72.96 5.55 10.04
CA VAL A 122 72.62 4.38 9.22
C VAL A 122 73.91 3.79 8.68
N ASN A 123 74.16 2.50 8.92
CA ASN A 123 75.37 1.80 8.50
C ASN A 123 76.68 2.51 8.89
N GLY A 124 76.72 3.15 10.07
CA GLY A 124 77.88 3.88 10.59
C GLY A 124 78.11 5.26 9.96
N GLN A 125 77.20 5.74 9.11
CA GLN A 125 77.24 7.10 8.54
C GLN A 125 76.22 7.99 9.23
N ASP A 126 76.51 9.29 9.33
CA ASP A 126 75.54 10.29 9.81
C ASP A 126 74.35 10.34 8.83
N ALA A 127 73.14 10.23 9.37
CA ALA A 127 71.90 10.22 8.62
C ALA A 127 71.00 11.40 9.01
N THR A 128 71.63 12.53 9.37
CA THR A 128 70.97 13.81 9.61
C THR A 128 71.17 14.79 8.46
N GLN A 129 70.28 15.76 8.35
CA GLN A 129 70.43 16.88 7.41
C GLN A 129 71.55 17.84 7.87
N PRO A 130 72.05 18.76 7.02
CA PRO A 130 73.12 19.70 7.42
C PRO A 130 72.83 20.54 8.66
N ASN A 131 71.56 20.81 8.97
CA ASN A 131 71.09 21.50 10.18
C ASN A 131 70.84 20.55 11.37
N ARG A 132 71.25 19.29 11.28
CA ARG A 132 71.00 18.18 12.21
C ARG A 132 69.52 17.79 12.36
N ALA A 133 68.65 18.22 11.46
CA ALA A 133 67.27 17.74 11.44
C ALA A 133 67.22 16.26 11.01
N PRO A 134 66.21 15.50 11.46
CA PRO A 134 66.02 14.11 11.02
C PRO A 134 65.77 14.04 9.51
N VAL A 135 66.19 12.93 8.89
CA VAL A 135 65.88 12.63 7.48
C VAL A 135 64.61 11.79 7.43
N ASP A 136 63.65 12.21 6.61
CA ASP A 136 62.34 11.58 6.47
C ASP A 136 62.44 10.13 5.99
N LYS A 137 61.58 9.28 6.56
CA LYS A 137 61.29 7.92 6.07
C LYS A 137 59.83 7.57 6.34
N PHE A 138 59.35 6.49 5.74
CA PHE A 138 58.17 5.82 6.26
C PHE A 138 58.53 4.94 7.47
N ALA A 139 57.77 5.05 8.55
CA ALA A 139 57.90 4.16 9.71
C ALA A 139 57.35 2.75 9.45
N GLN A 140 56.44 2.62 8.47
CA GLN A 140 55.80 1.37 8.06
C GLN A 140 55.65 1.33 6.53
N PRO A 141 55.44 0.16 5.90
CA PRO A 141 55.31 0.06 4.44
C PRO A 141 54.02 0.72 3.92
N LEU A 142 54.11 2.00 3.56
CA LEU A 142 52.99 2.81 3.07
C LEU A 142 53.07 3.04 1.57
N LEU A 143 51.92 3.19 0.92
CA LEU A 143 51.82 3.83 -0.40
C LEU A 143 51.13 5.17 -0.20
N VAL A 144 51.87 6.26 -0.43
CA VAL A 144 51.31 7.62 -0.44
C VAL A 144 51.30 8.11 -1.87
N THR A 145 50.12 8.48 -2.36
CA THR A 145 49.96 9.12 -3.67
C THR A 145 49.40 10.51 -3.45
N GLU A 146 50.09 11.53 -3.96
CA GLU A 146 49.72 12.92 -3.75
C GLU A 146 49.98 13.76 -5.00
N SER A 147 49.21 14.83 -5.15
CA SER A 147 49.33 15.78 -6.25
C SER A 147 48.82 17.14 -5.79
N PRO A 148 49.51 18.26 -6.11
CA PRO A 148 49.02 19.59 -5.79
C PRO A 148 47.84 20.03 -6.66
N ALA A 149 47.54 19.30 -7.75
CA ALA A 149 46.45 19.61 -8.66
C ALA A 149 45.35 18.53 -8.61
N SER A 150 45.49 17.47 -9.41
CA SER A 150 44.48 16.41 -9.54
C SER A 150 45.12 15.03 -9.56
N ILE A 151 44.35 14.01 -9.17
CA ILE A 151 44.66 12.59 -9.35
C ILE A 151 43.50 11.98 -10.14
N ALA A 152 43.80 11.27 -11.23
CA ALA A 152 42.82 10.58 -12.04
C ALA A 152 43.04 9.06 -11.98
N LEU A 153 41.98 8.30 -11.73
CA LEU A 153 41.96 6.84 -11.75
C LEU A 153 40.92 6.38 -12.77
N ALA A 154 41.36 5.85 -13.91
CA ALA A 154 40.48 5.49 -15.03
C ALA A 154 40.75 4.05 -15.50
N SER A 155 39.68 3.34 -15.88
CA SER A 155 39.70 1.99 -16.45
C SER A 155 38.52 1.88 -17.42
N GLN A 156 38.73 1.24 -18.58
CA GLN A 156 37.63 0.99 -19.54
C GLN A 156 36.69 -0.13 -19.08
N ALA A 157 37.20 -1.06 -18.27
CA ALA A 157 36.44 -2.18 -17.75
C ALA A 157 36.01 -1.88 -16.32
N THR A 158 36.82 -2.28 -15.34
CA THR A 158 36.47 -2.19 -13.92
C THR A 158 37.63 -1.59 -13.12
N THR A 159 37.28 -0.75 -12.16
CA THR A 159 38.18 -0.27 -11.10
C THR A 159 37.67 -0.85 -9.78
N THR A 160 38.51 -1.60 -9.06
CA THR A 160 38.16 -2.16 -7.74
C THR A 160 38.97 -1.46 -6.66
N VAL A 161 38.29 -1.05 -5.59
CA VAL A 161 38.91 -0.49 -4.38
C VAL A 161 38.45 -1.32 -3.19
N TYR A 162 39.40 -1.86 -2.42
CA TYR A 162 39.14 -2.74 -1.29
C TYR A 162 40.10 -2.40 -0.14
N ALA A 163 39.59 -2.45 1.08
CA ALA A 163 40.40 -2.41 2.30
C ALA A 163 39.90 -3.48 3.26
N GLY A 164 40.82 -4.21 3.90
CA GLY A 164 40.48 -5.22 4.91
C GLY A 164 39.94 -4.65 6.23
N ARG A 165 39.92 -3.31 6.37
CA ARG A 165 39.35 -2.60 7.53
C ARG A 165 38.42 -1.48 7.09
N HIS A 166 38.98 -0.33 6.71
CA HIS A 166 38.22 0.89 6.44
C HIS A 166 38.58 1.45 5.06
N LEU A 167 37.56 1.79 4.28
CA LEU A 167 37.68 2.74 3.17
C LEU A 167 37.14 4.08 3.66
N HIS A 168 38.01 5.08 3.73
CA HIS A 168 37.67 6.40 4.27
C HIS A 168 37.92 7.47 3.21
N GLY A 169 36.83 8.03 2.66
CA GLY A 169 36.86 9.14 1.71
C GLY A 169 36.54 10.44 2.42
N THR A 170 37.29 11.51 2.12
CA THR A 170 36.99 12.85 2.64
C THR A 170 37.19 13.86 1.53
N ALA A 171 36.14 14.64 1.24
CA ALA A 171 36.20 15.82 0.39
C ALA A 171 36.01 17.06 1.27
N GLN A 172 36.78 18.12 1.01
CA GLN A 172 36.56 19.43 1.64
C GLN A 172 35.53 20.27 0.89
N GLY A 173 35.33 19.99 -0.40
CA GLY A 173 34.20 20.44 -1.19
C GLY A 173 33.13 19.35 -1.30
N ASP A 174 32.57 19.16 -2.49
CA ASP A 174 31.50 18.20 -2.73
C ASP A 174 32.03 16.77 -2.95
N TRP A 175 31.21 15.79 -2.53
CA TRP A 175 31.42 14.38 -2.87
C TRP A 175 30.31 13.92 -3.81
N HIS A 176 30.67 13.61 -5.05
CA HIS A 176 29.72 13.17 -6.06
C HIS A 176 29.84 11.66 -6.30
N LEU A 177 28.70 10.98 -6.18
CA LEU A 177 28.55 9.58 -6.56
C LEU A 177 27.55 9.51 -7.71
N ALA A 178 28.01 9.03 -8.86
CA ALA A 178 27.18 8.87 -10.05
C ALA A 178 27.42 7.48 -10.66
N ALA A 179 26.34 6.83 -11.09
CA ALA A 179 26.38 5.58 -11.82
C ALA A 179 25.42 5.68 -13.01
N GLY A 180 25.83 5.15 -14.17
CA GLY A 180 24.95 5.08 -15.34
C GLY A 180 23.78 4.09 -15.15
N ASN A 181 23.85 3.22 -14.13
CA ASN A 181 22.82 2.24 -13.79
C ASN A 181 22.39 2.38 -12.32
N VAL A 182 23.13 1.77 -11.38
CA VAL A 182 22.71 1.67 -9.97
C VAL A 182 23.82 2.12 -9.03
N VAL A 183 23.46 2.94 -8.03
CA VAL A 183 24.25 3.13 -6.81
C VAL A 183 23.64 2.23 -5.73
N ALA A 184 24.36 1.20 -5.29
CA ALA A 184 23.92 0.28 -4.24
C ALA A 184 24.82 0.40 -3.01
N ALA A 185 24.20 0.43 -1.82
CA ALA A 185 24.90 0.46 -0.54
C ALA A 185 24.31 -0.62 0.39
N ALA A 186 25.17 -1.51 0.89
CA ALA A 186 24.80 -2.55 1.84
C ALA A 186 25.78 -2.53 3.01
N ALA A 187 25.26 -2.54 4.23
CA ALA A 187 26.05 -2.52 5.45
C ALA A 187 25.52 -3.56 6.44
N ALA A 188 26.41 -4.34 7.05
CA ALA A 188 26.05 -5.39 7.99
C ALA A 188 25.55 -4.88 9.35
N ARG A 189 25.83 -3.62 9.69
CA ARG A 189 25.48 -3.02 11.00
C ARG A 189 24.55 -1.82 10.88
N GLY A 190 24.77 -0.93 9.92
CA GLY A 190 23.91 0.22 9.74
C GLY A 190 24.42 1.17 8.66
N VAL A 191 23.50 2.00 8.16
CA VAL A 191 23.76 3.12 7.26
C VAL A 191 23.28 4.38 7.99
N SER A 192 24.13 5.42 8.02
CA SER A 192 23.80 6.70 8.65
C SER A 192 23.99 7.83 7.64
N LEU A 193 22.92 8.59 7.41
CA LEU A 193 22.91 9.76 6.52
C LEU A 193 22.71 11.01 7.37
N PHE A 194 23.65 11.94 7.30
CA PHE A 194 23.64 13.16 8.07
C PHE A 194 23.94 14.36 7.18
N ALA A 195 23.12 15.39 7.28
CA ALA A 195 23.33 16.68 6.61
C ALA A 195 23.24 17.79 7.66
N GLN A 196 24.35 18.50 7.88
CA GLN A 196 24.39 19.59 8.87
C GLN A 196 23.59 20.81 8.41
N ARG A 197 23.55 21.07 7.09
CA ARG A 197 22.88 22.20 6.46
C ARG A 197 22.24 21.71 5.16
N ASN A 198 21.25 22.46 4.65
CA ASN A 198 20.51 22.20 3.40
C ASN A 198 19.59 20.96 3.38
N GLY A 199 19.62 20.12 4.42
CA GLY A 199 18.71 18.99 4.61
C GLY A 199 19.01 17.78 3.72
N LEU A 200 18.18 16.75 3.85
CA LEU A 200 18.24 15.53 3.03
C LEU A 200 17.15 15.59 1.95
N ARG A 201 17.48 15.18 0.72
CA ARG A 201 16.54 15.06 -0.40
C ARG A 201 16.65 13.67 -1.02
N ALA A 202 15.54 12.95 -1.07
CA ALA A 202 15.43 11.65 -1.74
C ALA A 202 14.30 11.74 -2.76
N ILE A 203 14.65 11.70 -4.05
CA ILE A 203 13.72 11.93 -5.16
C ILE A 203 13.90 10.80 -6.16
N ALA A 204 12.81 10.11 -6.49
CA ALA A 204 12.73 9.23 -7.65
C ALA A 204 11.95 9.97 -8.74
N GLU A 205 12.55 10.14 -9.92
CA GLU A 205 11.87 10.74 -11.08
C GLU A 205 10.87 9.75 -11.70
N GLY A 206 11.27 8.48 -11.79
CA GLY A 206 10.40 7.36 -12.11
C GLY A 206 10.53 6.24 -11.06
N GLY A 207 9.41 5.57 -10.77
CA GLY A 207 9.34 4.49 -9.80
C GLY A 207 9.10 4.95 -8.35
N PRO A 208 8.81 4.01 -7.42
CA PRO A 208 8.45 4.34 -6.05
C PRO A 208 9.66 4.66 -5.17
N VAL A 209 9.46 5.53 -4.18
CA VAL A 209 10.33 5.63 -3.01
C VAL A 209 9.77 4.70 -1.93
N SER A 210 10.58 3.75 -1.45
CA SER A 210 10.17 2.83 -0.36
C SER A 210 11.12 2.92 0.82
N ILE A 211 10.57 2.97 2.03
CA ILE A 211 11.30 3.00 3.30
C ILE A 211 10.64 1.97 4.21
N GLN A 212 11.41 1.00 4.70
CA GLN A 212 10.88 -0.14 5.45
C GLN A 212 11.80 -0.48 6.63
N ALA A 213 11.19 -0.82 7.77
CA ALA A 213 11.85 -1.42 8.92
C ALA A 213 11.11 -2.71 9.26
N HIS A 214 11.79 -3.86 9.19
CA HIS A 214 11.13 -5.18 9.30
C HIS A 214 11.03 -5.70 10.74
N THR A 215 12.06 -5.47 11.53
CA THR A 215 12.20 -6.01 12.90
C THR A 215 12.04 -4.95 13.97
N ASP A 216 12.08 -3.68 13.60
CA ASP A 216 12.11 -2.55 14.53
C ASP A 216 11.24 -1.39 14.01
N ALA A 217 11.10 -0.33 14.81
CA ALA A 217 10.25 0.80 14.52
C ALA A 217 10.79 1.68 13.38
N LEU A 218 9.87 2.18 12.56
CA LEU A 218 10.10 3.31 11.67
C LEU A 218 9.65 4.59 12.39
N ALA A 219 10.58 5.54 12.58
CA ALA A 219 10.29 6.84 13.19
C ALA A 219 10.50 7.98 12.18
N VAL A 220 9.54 8.90 12.11
CA VAL A 220 9.61 10.14 11.32
C VAL A 220 9.29 11.30 12.25
N LEU A 221 10.28 12.17 12.47
CA LEU A 221 10.23 13.26 13.45
C LEU A 221 10.60 14.58 12.77
N ALA A 222 9.89 15.65 13.12
CA ALA A 222 10.20 17.02 12.71
C ALA A 222 9.83 18.00 13.82
N ASP A 223 10.67 19.00 14.08
CA ASP A 223 10.38 20.09 15.03
C ASP A 223 9.29 21.04 14.51
N GLN A 224 9.06 21.04 13.20
CA GLN A 224 8.03 21.82 12.53
C GLN A 224 6.95 20.89 11.97
N ALA A 225 6.41 21.21 10.80
CA ALA A 225 5.36 20.42 10.18
C ALA A 225 5.90 19.15 9.52
N VAL A 226 5.08 18.09 9.58
CA VAL A 226 5.17 16.93 8.69
C VAL A 226 4.00 17.01 7.72
N THR A 227 4.28 17.00 6.42
CA THR A 227 3.26 17.02 5.35
C THR A 227 3.32 15.72 4.57
N VAL A 228 2.18 15.04 4.46
CA VAL A 228 1.99 13.84 3.63
C VAL A 228 0.91 14.14 2.61
N THR A 229 1.26 14.07 1.33
CA THR A 229 0.37 14.43 0.22
C THR A 229 0.41 13.37 -0.87
N SER A 230 -0.77 12.90 -1.27
CA SER A 230 -1.00 12.24 -2.56
C SER A 230 -1.77 13.22 -3.44
N SER A 231 -1.24 13.57 -4.61
CA SER A 231 -1.85 14.57 -5.49
C SER A 231 -2.95 13.99 -6.38
N THR A 232 -2.91 12.69 -6.65
CA THR A 232 -3.79 12.04 -7.63
C THR A 232 -4.53 10.82 -7.08
N GLU A 233 -3.98 10.15 -6.08
CA GLU A 233 -4.51 8.88 -5.57
C GLU A 233 -4.85 8.98 -4.07
N SER A 234 -4.49 7.98 -3.27
CA SER A 234 -4.85 7.87 -1.86
C SER A 234 -3.66 8.07 -0.91
N ILE A 235 -3.97 8.31 0.36
CA ILE A 235 -3.06 8.13 1.49
C ILE A 235 -3.64 7.00 2.32
N GLU A 236 -2.90 5.89 2.45
CA GLU A 236 -3.33 4.72 3.21
C GLU A 236 -2.47 4.56 4.46
N ILE A 237 -3.12 4.57 5.62
CA ILE A 237 -2.48 4.32 6.92
C ILE A 237 -3.10 3.05 7.48
N LEU A 238 -2.29 1.99 7.58
CA LEU A 238 -2.72 0.68 8.05
C LEU A 238 -1.87 0.26 9.26
N ALA A 239 -2.54 -0.23 10.29
CA ALA A 239 -1.89 -0.83 11.45
C ALA A 239 -2.72 -2.02 11.95
N GLN A 240 -2.04 -3.08 12.39
CA GLN A 240 -2.71 -4.29 12.86
C GLN A 240 -3.39 -4.10 14.22
N ARG A 241 -2.79 -3.30 15.11
CA ARG A 241 -3.29 -3.10 16.49
C ARG A 241 -4.17 -1.87 16.61
N ASN A 242 -3.60 -0.70 16.34
CA ASN A 242 -4.32 0.56 16.42
C ASN A 242 -3.68 1.65 15.56
N ILE A 243 -4.49 2.68 15.28
CA ILE A 243 -4.05 3.96 14.70
C ILE A 243 -4.49 5.05 15.68
N VAL A 244 -3.57 5.95 16.03
CA VAL A 244 -3.83 7.05 16.98
C VAL A 244 -3.38 8.36 16.34
N LEU A 245 -4.31 9.30 16.17
CA LEU A 245 -4.05 10.66 15.73
C LEU A 245 -4.22 11.60 16.92
N ARG A 246 -3.20 12.37 17.27
CA ARG A 246 -3.21 13.29 18.41
C ARG A 246 -2.93 14.72 17.97
N GLY A 247 -3.68 15.66 18.53
CA GLY A 247 -3.43 17.10 18.37
C GLY A 247 -3.86 17.85 19.62
N GLY A 248 -2.90 18.42 20.35
CA GLY A 248 -3.14 18.97 21.69
C GLY A 248 -3.81 17.93 22.61
N ASP A 249 -4.93 18.32 23.24
CA ASP A 249 -5.72 17.46 24.11
C ASP A 249 -6.79 16.62 23.38
N SER A 250 -6.79 16.60 22.04
CA SER A 250 -7.74 15.82 21.23
C SER A 250 -7.10 14.57 20.63
N VAL A 251 -7.84 13.45 20.64
CA VAL A 251 -7.40 12.17 20.09
C VAL A 251 -8.49 11.55 19.22
N ILE A 252 -8.08 11.01 18.07
CA ILE A 252 -8.86 10.04 17.28
C ILE A 252 -8.12 8.71 17.34
N ARG A 253 -8.80 7.65 17.78
CA ARG A 253 -8.23 6.31 17.93
C ARG A 253 -9.07 5.28 17.18
N MET A 254 -8.42 4.43 16.42
CA MET A 254 -9.01 3.24 15.80
C MET A 254 -8.36 2.02 16.43
N GLU A 255 -9.12 1.17 17.12
CA GLU A 255 -8.60 0.02 17.86
C GLU A 255 -9.67 -1.08 17.94
N GLY A 256 -9.31 -2.30 17.53
CA GLY A 256 -10.28 -3.39 17.39
C GLY A 256 -11.43 -3.03 16.46
N SER A 257 -12.67 -3.12 16.96
CA SER A 257 -13.89 -2.75 16.22
C SER A 257 -14.41 -1.35 16.56
N ALA A 258 -13.62 -0.52 17.23
CA ALA A 258 -14.06 0.79 17.73
C ALA A 258 -13.29 1.96 17.08
N ILE A 259 -14.02 3.06 16.86
CA ILE A 259 -13.46 4.38 16.58
C ILE A 259 -13.84 5.28 17.76
N THR A 260 -12.84 5.85 18.43
CA THR A 260 -13.01 6.69 19.62
C THR A 260 -12.54 8.11 19.37
N PHE A 261 -13.37 9.08 19.73
CA PHE A 261 -13.04 10.51 19.73
C PHE A 261 -12.95 10.99 21.19
N GLU A 262 -11.75 11.31 21.65
CA GLU A 262 -11.52 11.87 22.99
C GLU A 262 -11.23 13.37 22.81
N THR A 263 -12.19 14.23 23.15
CA THR A 263 -12.07 15.70 23.00
C THR A 263 -13.10 16.42 23.86
N ILE A 264 -12.83 17.69 24.20
CA ILE A 264 -13.76 18.56 24.96
C ILE A 264 -14.94 19.00 24.08
N LYS A 265 -14.70 19.24 22.79
CA LYS A 265 -15.74 19.72 21.85
C LYS A 265 -15.60 19.02 20.50
N LEU A 266 -16.65 18.32 20.10
CA LEU A 266 -16.80 17.77 18.75
C LEU A 266 -17.73 18.66 17.92
N SER A 267 -17.27 19.10 16.76
CA SER A 267 -18.08 19.88 15.80
C SER A 267 -18.14 19.14 14.47
N VAL A 268 -19.31 18.59 14.13
CA VAL A 268 -19.57 17.93 12.85
C VAL A 268 -20.41 18.84 11.97
N LYS A 269 -19.93 19.18 10.77
CA LYS A 269 -20.63 20.06 9.81
C LYS A 269 -20.95 19.27 8.55
N GLY A 270 -22.22 19.27 8.14
CA GLY A 270 -22.69 18.60 6.92
C GLY A 270 -24.16 18.89 6.65
N ALA A 271 -24.63 18.61 5.42
CA ALA A 271 -26.04 18.76 5.05
C ALA A 271 -26.97 17.75 5.76
N GLY A 272 -26.42 16.65 6.28
CA GLY A 272 -27.13 15.65 7.08
C GLY A 272 -26.17 14.80 7.90
N HIS A 273 -26.68 14.19 8.97
CA HIS A 273 -25.93 13.31 9.88
C HIS A 273 -26.64 11.96 10.07
N PRO A 274 -26.91 11.19 9.00
CA PRO A 274 -27.59 9.91 9.13
C PRO A 274 -26.66 8.91 9.84
N LEU A 275 -26.98 8.57 11.09
CA LEU A 275 -26.46 7.38 11.75
C LEU A 275 -27.34 6.22 11.32
N ILE A 276 -27.03 5.63 10.17
CA ILE A 276 -27.75 4.46 9.67
C ILE A 276 -27.50 3.33 10.66
N GLY A 277 -28.59 2.76 11.18
CA GLY A 277 -28.55 1.72 12.20
C GLY A 277 -27.74 0.49 11.77
N PRO A 278 -27.52 -0.47 12.66
CA PRO A 278 -26.83 -1.71 12.32
C PRO A 278 -27.49 -2.35 11.09
N GLY A 279 -26.69 -2.84 10.14
CA GLY A 279 -27.18 -3.65 9.02
C GLY A 279 -27.62 -5.02 9.49
N GLY A 280 -28.74 -5.09 10.21
CA GLY A 280 -29.36 -6.32 10.69
C GLY A 280 -30.85 -6.30 10.38
N GLN A 281 -31.32 -7.31 9.65
CA GLN A 281 -32.75 -7.56 9.48
C GLN A 281 -33.30 -8.11 10.81
N PRO A 282 -34.19 -7.42 11.53
CA PRO A 282 -34.89 -8.06 12.64
C PRO A 282 -35.72 -9.22 12.08
N ALA A 283 -35.66 -10.38 12.72
CA ALA A 283 -36.50 -11.51 12.35
C ALA A 283 -37.98 -11.10 12.50
N GLU A 284 -38.76 -11.21 11.42
CA GLU A 284 -40.20 -10.99 11.47
C GLU A 284 -40.85 -12.05 12.37
N LEU A 285 -41.38 -11.61 13.51
CA LEU A 285 -42.25 -12.42 14.35
C LEU A 285 -43.67 -12.37 13.76
N PRO A 286 -44.33 -13.52 13.47
CA PRO A 286 -45.71 -13.53 13.00
C PRO A 286 -46.64 -12.90 14.04
N ALA A 287 -47.51 -11.97 13.62
CA ALA A 287 -48.49 -11.36 14.52
C ALA A 287 -49.57 -12.38 14.93
N LEU A 288 -49.96 -12.36 16.21
CA LEU A 288 -51.03 -13.20 16.75
C LEU A 288 -52.41 -12.72 16.27
N PRO A 289 -53.36 -13.65 16.00
CA PRO A 289 -54.70 -13.29 15.54
C PRO A 289 -55.49 -12.58 16.65
N SER A 290 -56.11 -11.45 16.31
CA SER A 290 -57.02 -10.72 17.21
C SER A 290 -58.49 -10.99 16.84
N SER A 291 -59.31 -11.27 17.85
CA SER A 291 -60.74 -11.57 17.72
C SER A 291 -61.57 -10.28 17.62
N ALA A 292 -62.24 -10.07 16.48
CA ALA A 292 -63.26 -9.03 16.31
C ALA A 292 -64.56 -9.64 15.77
N ASN A 293 -65.65 -9.39 16.51
CA ASN A 293 -67.08 -9.41 16.11
C ASN A 293 -67.41 -9.97 14.71
N GLN A 294 -67.95 -11.20 14.65
CA GLN A 294 -68.66 -11.64 13.45
C GLN A 294 -70.16 -11.35 13.62
N PRO A 295 -70.80 -10.57 12.72
CA PRO A 295 -72.24 -10.36 12.73
C PRO A 295 -72.99 -11.64 12.31
N ASN A 296 -74.14 -11.89 12.95
CA ASN A 296 -75.03 -13.00 12.63
C ASN A 296 -75.97 -12.73 11.46
N TRP A 297 -76.44 -13.78 10.79
CA TRP A 297 -77.34 -13.70 9.64
C TRP A 297 -78.45 -14.75 9.68
N ILE A 298 -79.58 -14.45 9.02
CA ILE A 298 -80.68 -15.40 8.77
C ILE A 298 -81.00 -15.38 7.26
N ALA A 299 -81.12 -16.56 6.66
CA ALA A 299 -81.62 -16.74 5.30
C ALA A 299 -83.00 -17.42 5.32
N MET A 300 -83.86 -17.02 4.38
CA MET A 300 -85.23 -17.50 4.24
C MET A 300 -85.54 -17.83 2.78
N SER A 301 -86.34 -18.86 2.56
CA SER A 301 -86.78 -19.32 1.24
C SER A 301 -88.23 -19.82 1.31
N LEU A 302 -89.05 -19.49 0.30
CA LEU A 302 -90.45 -19.92 0.23
C LEU A 302 -90.75 -20.60 -1.11
N LEU A 303 -91.05 -21.89 -1.04
CA LEU A 303 -91.42 -22.72 -2.20
C LEU A 303 -92.88 -23.16 -2.08
N GLY A 304 -93.54 -23.30 -3.23
CA GLY A 304 -94.88 -23.86 -3.34
C GLY A 304 -94.90 -25.38 -3.25
N TYR A 305 -96.11 -25.97 -3.29
CA TYR A 305 -96.31 -27.41 -3.12
C TYR A 305 -95.58 -28.27 -4.18
N GLU A 306 -95.40 -27.76 -5.39
CA GLU A 306 -94.67 -28.43 -6.48
C GLU A 306 -93.19 -27.97 -6.55
N GLY A 307 -92.67 -27.33 -5.49
CA GLY A 307 -91.29 -26.84 -5.41
C GLY A 307 -91.02 -25.54 -6.18
N GLN A 308 -92.05 -24.91 -6.74
CA GLN A 308 -91.93 -23.66 -7.49
C GLN A 308 -91.65 -22.47 -6.55
N PRO A 309 -90.71 -21.57 -6.89
CA PRO A 309 -90.38 -20.42 -6.05
C PRO A 309 -91.56 -19.44 -5.95
N MET A 310 -91.98 -19.13 -4.72
CA MET A 310 -93.01 -18.12 -4.45
C MET A 310 -92.38 -16.72 -4.43
N ARG A 311 -92.20 -16.16 -5.64
CA ARG A 311 -91.49 -14.90 -5.88
C ARG A 311 -92.28 -13.69 -5.38
N ASN A 312 -91.55 -12.62 -5.03
CA ASN A 312 -92.12 -11.30 -4.71
C ASN A 312 -93.13 -11.30 -3.55
N ILE A 313 -93.14 -12.35 -2.72
CA ILE A 313 -93.94 -12.43 -1.51
C ILE A 313 -93.33 -11.52 -0.46
N GLN A 314 -94.18 -10.69 0.16
CA GLN A 314 -93.76 -9.83 1.25
C GLN A 314 -93.63 -10.65 2.54
N TYR A 315 -92.50 -10.47 3.24
CA TYR A 315 -92.25 -11.09 4.53
C TYR A 315 -92.11 -10.03 5.63
N GLU A 316 -92.36 -10.48 6.85
CA GLU A 316 -92.04 -9.78 8.09
C GLU A 316 -91.32 -10.76 9.03
N LEU A 317 -90.13 -10.37 9.48
CA LEU A 317 -89.32 -11.08 10.46
C LEU A 317 -89.36 -10.29 11.76
N ALA A 318 -89.98 -10.84 12.81
CA ALA A 318 -90.08 -10.24 14.12
C ALA A 318 -89.12 -10.93 15.09
N PHE A 319 -88.22 -10.18 15.70
CA PHE A 319 -87.18 -10.69 16.61
C PHE A 319 -87.65 -10.58 18.07
N ALA A 320 -87.05 -11.39 18.94
CA ALA A 320 -87.36 -11.41 20.37
C ALA A 320 -87.12 -10.05 21.09
N ASP A 321 -86.24 -9.19 20.55
CA ASP A 321 -86.00 -7.84 21.07
C ASP A 321 -87.09 -6.82 20.67
N GLY A 322 -88.12 -7.26 19.95
CA GLY A 322 -89.23 -6.44 19.47
C GLY A 322 -88.96 -5.72 18.16
N THR A 323 -87.73 -5.79 17.61
CA THR A 323 -87.42 -5.23 16.30
C THR A 323 -88.04 -6.08 15.19
N LYS A 324 -88.37 -5.42 14.07
CA LYS A 324 -88.97 -6.07 12.91
C LYS A 324 -88.25 -5.66 11.64
N ARG A 325 -88.04 -6.63 10.74
CA ARG A 325 -87.57 -6.40 9.37
C ARG A 325 -88.61 -6.87 8.39
N THR A 326 -88.88 -6.06 7.37
CA THR A 326 -89.83 -6.39 6.31
C THR A 326 -89.15 -6.25 4.96
N GLY A 327 -89.46 -7.17 4.05
CA GLY A 327 -88.93 -7.12 2.70
C GLY A 327 -89.79 -7.95 1.76
N ARG A 328 -89.27 -8.18 0.55
CA ARG A 328 -89.85 -9.10 -0.42
C ARG A 328 -88.80 -10.11 -0.85
N LEU A 329 -89.23 -11.36 -1.05
CA LEU A 329 -88.35 -12.39 -1.57
C LEU A 329 -87.92 -12.05 -3.00
N ASN A 330 -86.68 -12.38 -3.34
CA ASN A 330 -86.08 -12.11 -4.64
C ASN A 330 -86.69 -12.99 -5.77
N GLY A 331 -86.13 -12.89 -6.97
CA GLY A 331 -86.55 -13.67 -8.14
C GLY A 331 -86.40 -15.20 -7.98
N SER A 332 -85.65 -15.68 -7.00
CA SER A 332 -85.51 -17.10 -6.65
C SER A 332 -86.36 -17.49 -5.43
N ALA A 333 -87.22 -16.60 -4.94
CA ALA A 333 -87.99 -16.73 -3.69
C ALA A 333 -87.13 -16.87 -2.43
N GLU A 334 -85.95 -16.25 -2.42
CA GLU A 334 -85.02 -16.26 -1.31
C GLU A 334 -84.75 -14.84 -0.79
N GLN A 335 -84.31 -14.73 0.46
CA GLN A 335 -83.77 -13.49 1.01
C GLN A 335 -82.83 -13.80 2.19
N ARG A 336 -81.81 -12.95 2.37
CA ARG A 336 -80.87 -13.04 3.50
C ARG A 336 -80.75 -11.70 4.21
N GLU A 337 -80.87 -11.72 5.53
CA GLU A 337 -80.73 -10.58 6.42
C GLU A 337 -79.43 -10.72 7.22
N GLU A 338 -78.55 -9.73 7.07
CA GLU A 338 -77.27 -9.65 7.79
C GLU A 338 -77.41 -8.84 9.08
N ALA A 339 -76.47 -9.05 10.00
CA ALA A 339 -76.41 -8.37 11.30
C ALA A 339 -77.75 -8.40 12.06
N VAL A 340 -78.38 -9.58 12.10
CA VAL A 340 -79.61 -9.79 12.86
C VAL A 340 -79.29 -10.02 14.35
N PRO A 341 -80.17 -9.61 15.27
CA PRO A 341 -80.02 -9.92 16.69
C PRO A 341 -79.89 -11.43 16.93
N TRP A 342 -79.11 -11.81 17.96
CA TRP A 342 -79.06 -13.20 18.42
C TRP A 342 -80.38 -13.55 19.13
N GLY A 343 -80.99 -14.67 18.78
CA GLY A 343 -82.20 -15.18 19.42
C GLY A 343 -83.21 -15.76 18.44
N GLU A 344 -84.40 -16.07 18.94
CA GLU A 344 -85.51 -16.56 18.11
C GLU A 344 -86.12 -15.42 17.29
N ALA A 345 -86.52 -15.74 16.07
CA ALA A 345 -87.23 -14.85 15.17
C ALA A 345 -88.46 -15.55 14.59
N THR A 346 -89.58 -14.84 14.51
CA THR A 346 -90.80 -15.32 13.88
C THR A 346 -90.91 -14.75 12.47
N LEU A 347 -90.99 -15.65 11.47
CA LEU A 347 -91.16 -15.30 10.07
C LEU A 347 -92.64 -15.41 9.67
N THR A 348 -93.20 -14.32 9.15
CA THR A 348 -94.56 -14.28 8.60
C THR A 348 -94.52 -13.86 7.14
N TYR A 349 -95.13 -14.65 6.26
CA TYR A 349 -95.36 -14.28 4.86
C TYR A 349 -96.76 -13.71 4.69
N LYS A 350 -96.89 -12.54 4.04
CA LYS A 350 -98.18 -11.94 3.74
C LYS A 350 -98.76 -12.61 2.50
N ASN A 351 -99.94 -13.18 2.63
CA ASN A 351 -100.65 -13.81 1.53
C ASN A 351 -100.95 -12.78 0.44
N ASN A 352 -100.78 -13.16 -0.84
CA ASN A 352 -101.06 -12.28 -1.97
C ASN A 352 -102.56 -12.41 -2.34
N PRO A 353 -103.41 -11.39 -2.07
CA PRO A 353 -104.85 -11.48 -2.35
C PRO A 353 -105.20 -11.51 -3.85
N ALA A 354 -104.22 -11.35 -4.76
CA ALA A 354 -104.41 -11.44 -6.21
C ALA A 354 -104.16 -12.85 -6.79
N ALA A 355 -103.77 -13.83 -5.97
CA ALA A 355 -103.63 -15.21 -6.44
C ALA A 355 -105.01 -15.80 -6.73
N LYS A 356 -105.38 -15.91 -8.01
CA LYS A 356 -106.57 -16.66 -8.43
C LYS A 356 -106.27 -18.14 -8.28
N ASP A 357 -107.08 -18.83 -7.49
CA ASP A 357 -107.09 -20.29 -7.45
C ASP A 357 -107.56 -20.78 -8.83
N VAL A 358 -106.66 -21.37 -9.60
CA VAL A 358 -106.99 -21.89 -10.93
C VAL A 358 -107.82 -23.15 -10.70
N ALA A 359 -109.04 -23.19 -11.23
CA ALA A 359 -109.93 -24.33 -11.09
C ALA A 359 -109.19 -25.61 -11.54
N ARG A 360 -109.17 -26.62 -10.68
CA ARG A 360 -108.53 -27.90 -11.01
C ARG A 360 -109.18 -28.47 -12.28
N PRO A 361 -108.38 -29.02 -13.22
CA PRO A 361 -108.94 -29.67 -14.41
C PRO A 361 -109.95 -30.73 -14.01
N THR A 362 -111.04 -30.86 -14.77
CA THR A 362 -112.02 -31.92 -14.53
C THR A 362 -111.41 -33.27 -14.91
N LEU A 363 -111.98 -34.38 -14.41
CA LEU A 363 -111.50 -35.73 -14.74
C LEU A 363 -111.50 -35.96 -16.25
N ASP A 364 -112.49 -35.40 -16.96
CA ASP A 364 -112.60 -35.50 -18.42
C ASP A 364 -111.47 -34.73 -19.12
N ASP A 365 -111.06 -33.55 -18.61
CA ASP A 365 -109.91 -32.81 -19.14
C ASP A 365 -108.60 -33.61 -18.98
N LEU A 366 -108.43 -34.29 -17.86
CA LEU A 366 -107.26 -35.12 -17.59
C LEU A 366 -107.23 -36.38 -18.47
N LEU A 367 -108.39 -37.01 -18.70
CA LEU A 367 -108.53 -38.18 -19.57
C LEU A 367 -108.31 -37.84 -21.05
N ALA A 368 -108.88 -36.73 -21.51
CA ALA A 368 -108.69 -36.26 -22.88
C ALA A 368 -107.22 -35.88 -23.18
N ALA A 369 -106.50 -35.37 -22.17
CA ALA A 369 -105.09 -35.05 -22.29
C ALA A 369 -104.17 -36.29 -22.26
N THR A 370 -104.63 -37.42 -21.70
CA THR A 370 -103.84 -38.66 -21.62
C THR A 370 -104.01 -39.57 -22.84
N GLU A 371 -105.17 -39.57 -23.50
CA GLU A 371 -105.43 -40.41 -24.68
C GLU A 371 -104.45 -40.24 -25.86
N PRO A 372 -104.00 -39.03 -26.26
CA PRO A 372 -102.98 -38.90 -27.29
C PRO A 372 -101.59 -39.37 -26.81
N LEU A 373 -101.27 -39.17 -25.53
CA LEU A 373 -99.98 -39.60 -24.95
C LEU A 373 -99.85 -41.12 -24.91
N ILE A 374 -100.94 -41.83 -24.59
CA ILE A 374 -100.96 -43.31 -24.56
C ILE A 374 -100.82 -43.88 -25.98
N ARG A 375 -101.49 -43.31 -26.99
CA ARG A 375 -101.37 -43.78 -28.39
C ARG A 375 -100.00 -43.55 -28.99
N GLU A 376 -99.30 -42.49 -28.58
CA GLU A 376 -97.97 -42.19 -29.11
C GLU A 376 -96.86 -42.99 -28.40
N GLU A 377 -97.06 -43.35 -27.13
CA GLU A 377 -96.17 -44.26 -26.38
C GLU A 377 -96.28 -45.71 -26.88
N GLU A 378 -97.46 -46.15 -27.33
CA GLU A 378 -97.64 -47.47 -27.99
C GLU A 378 -97.05 -47.54 -29.42
N ALA A 379 -96.76 -46.40 -30.07
CA ALA A 379 -96.25 -46.34 -31.45
C ALA A 379 -94.71 -46.32 -31.58
N LYS A 380 -93.95 -46.32 -30.48
CA LYS A 380 -92.48 -46.27 -30.52
C LYS A 380 -91.86 -47.67 -30.45
N PRO A 381 -91.02 -48.08 -31.44
CA PRO A 381 -90.27 -49.32 -31.34
C PRO A 381 -89.16 -49.21 -30.27
N SER A 382 -89.11 -50.23 -29.40
CA SER A 382 -88.17 -50.36 -28.28
C SER A 382 -86.71 -50.34 -28.75
N SER A 383 -85.98 -49.29 -28.36
CA SER A 383 -84.52 -49.34 -28.25
C SER A 383 -84.10 -48.73 -26.91
N ASP A 384 -84.19 -49.60 -25.91
CA ASP A 384 -83.39 -49.56 -24.71
C ASP A 384 -81.90 -49.42 -25.09
N LYS A 385 -81.23 -48.36 -24.61
CA LYS A 385 -79.87 -48.43 -24.07
C LYS A 385 -79.29 -47.09 -23.61
N THR A 386 -79.13 -47.03 -22.29
CA THR A 386 -77.87 -46.72 -21.58
C THR A 386 -77.62 -45.30 -21.08
N ASN A 387 -77.76 -45.23 -19.76
CA ASN A 387 -77.24 -44.29 -18.78
C ASN A 387 -75.82 -43.78 -19.02
N ILE A 388 -75.59 -42.53 -18.62
CA ILE A 388 -74.30 -42.09 -18.08
C ILE A 388 -74.55 -41.54 -16.68
N THR A 389 -73.89 -42.12 -15.68
CA THR A 389 -73.50 -41.39 -14.48
C THR A 389 -72.08 -41.81 -14.12
N THR A 390 -71.27 -40.78 -13.95
CA THR A 390 -69.84 -40.76 -13.65
C THR A 390 -69.53 -41.27 -12.25
N VAL A 391 -68.42 -42.02 -12.13
CA VAL A 391 -67.34 -41.68 -11.20
C VAL A 391 -66.05 -41.65 -12.01
#